data_AF-A0A9J6DWY4-F1
#
_entry.id   AF-A0A9J6DWY4-F1
#
_cell.length_a   1.000
_cell.length_b   1.000
_cell.length_c   1.000
_cell.angle_alpha   90.00
_cell.angle_beta   90.00
_cell.angle_gamma   90.00
#
_symmetry.space_group_name_H-M   'P 1'
#
loop_
_entity.id
_entity.type
_entity.pdbx_description
1 polymer ?
#
loop_
_entity_poly.entity_id
_entity_poly.type
_entity_poly.pdbx_seq_one_letter_code
_entity_poly.pdbx_strand_id
1 'polypeptide(L)'
;MCATKSSEITKNGRSQEAKVDATPAKKVKLSSESTGHASLTREERLLYYFLTSDVNFAYGLFLKSVIPVFDKVNAQLQSQAPQIHLLQSLLMQFLRDLLARFVNPSAFKACSSPLEVPYQDLKNQKANEDLVLASRTLSVVEGLRASEKQKFFSTVRKYFTVTCDYIRHKFPLKNETLNKAQVANLKFLNDASFTSLRFFVESFLEILPQGKNESRVEAFDTLEVEFA
;
A
#
# COMPACT_ATOMS: atom_id res chain seq x y z
N MET A 1 -30.73 -11.09 -66.86
CA MET A 1 -30.16 -11.75 -68.05
C MET A 1 -29.25 -12.86 -67.55
N CYS A 2 -29.44 -14.16 -67.78
CA CYS A 2 -30.51 -14.95 -68.43
C CYS A 2 -30.88 -16.09 -67.44
N ALA A 3 -32.11 -16.60 -67.31
CA ALA A 3 -32.90 -17.39 -68.29
C ALA A 3 -32.11 -18.61 -68.82
N THR A 4 -32.61 -19.85 -68.93
CA THR A 4 -33.90 -20.54 -68.64
C THR A 4 -33.63 -22.08 -68.66
N LYS A 5 -34.49 -23.08 -68.39
CA LYS A 5 -35.96 -23.23 -68.22
C LYS A 5 -36.28 -24.55 -67.44
N SER A 6 -37.58 -24.83 -67.22
CA SER A 6 -38.37 -26.10 -67.30
C SER A 6 -37.70 -27.51 -67.23
N SER A 7 -38.38 -28.60 -66.83
CA SER A 7 -39.83 -28.83 -66.63
C SER A 7 -40.13 -30.02 -65.69
N GLU A 8 -41.19 -29.87 -64.89
CA GLU A 8 -42.36 -30.75 -64.74
C GLU A 8 -42.24 -32.27 -65.01
N ILE A 9 -42.73 -33.09 -64.08
CA ILE A 9 -44.01 -33.83 -64.18
C ILE A 9 -44.24 -34.68 -62.91
N THR A 10 -45.47 -34.65 -62.38
CA THR A 10 -45.92 -35.46 -61.23
C THR A 10 -46.85 -36.57 -61.69
N LYS A 11 -46.71 -37.81 -61.18
CA LYS A 11 -47.86 -38.72 -60.91
C LYS A 11 -47.48 -39.97 -60.09
N ASN A 12 -48.43 -40.40 -59.24
CA ASN A 12 -48.33 -41.52 -58.31
C ASN A 12 -48.55 -42.90 -58.96
N GLY A 13 -47.99 -43.95 -58.36
CA GLY A 13 -48.30 -45.36 -58.64
C GLY A 13 -47.95 -46.31 -57.48
N ARG A 14 -48.99 -46.93 -56.90
CA ARG A 14 -48.98 -48.04 -55.89
C ARG A 14 -48.30 -49.32 -56.44
N SER A 15 -47.81 -50.33 -55.70
CA SER A 15 -47.90 -50.72 -54.27
C SER A 15 -46.75 -51.70 -53.91
N GLN A 16 -46.33 -51.77 -52.63
CA GLN A 16 -46.09 -53.05 -51.92
C GLN A 16 -46.03 -52.88 -50.37
N GLU A 17 -47.07 -53.40 -49.72
CA GLU A 17 -47.25 -54.05 -48.40
C GLU A 17 -46.57 -53.59 -47.06
N ALA A 18 -47.38 -53.71 -45.98
CA ALA A 18 -47.21 -53.31 -44.56
C ALA A 18 -46.04 -53.98 -43.78
N LYS A 19 -45.58 -53.56 -42.58
CA LYS A 19 -46.16 -52.89 -41.38
C LYS A 19 -45.12 -51.92 -40.74
N VAL A 20 -45.42 -50.72 -40.19
CA VAL A 20 -46.09 -50.38 -38.90
C VAL A 20 -45.44 -51.09 -37.68
N ASP A 21 -45.00 -50.50 -36.56
CA ASP A 21 -44.59 -49.15 -36.11
C ASP A 21 -44.05 -49.31 -34.64
N ALA A 22 -43.38 -48.40 -33.92
CA ALA A 22 -42.74 -47.08 -34.17
C ALA A 22 -41.71 -46.80 -33.03
N THR A 23 -40.81 -45.81 -33.18
CA THR A 23 -40.13 -45.12 -32.04
C THR A 23 -39.55 -43.76 -32.48
N PRO A 24 -39.45 -42.73 -31.61
CA PRO A 24 -39.58 -41.35 -32.06
C PRO A 24 -38.27 -40.55 -32.20
N ALA A 25 -38.41 -39.38 -32.86
CA ALA A 25 -37.35 -38.44 -33.15
C ALA A 25 -36.57 -37.93 -31.91
N LYS A 26 -35.25 -37.74 -32.08
CA LYS A 26 -34.36 -37.09 -31.12
C LYS A 26 -34.75 -35.61 -30.93
N LYS A 27 -35.52 -35.31 -29.89
CA LYS A 27 -35.69 -33.94 -29.39
C LYS A 27 -34.46 -33.56 -28.57
N VAL A 28 -33.86 -32.40 -28.86
CA VAL A 28 -32.75 -31.84 -28.08
C VAL A 28 -33.18 -31.73 -26.62
N LYS A 29 -32.52 -32.47 -25.73
CA LYS A 29 -32.84 -32.48 -24.30
C LYS A 29 -31.98 -31.44 -23.61
N LEU A 30 -32.67 -30.48 -22.96
CA LEU A 30 -32.09 -29.49 -22.07
C LEU A 30 -31.22 -30.21 -21.02
N SER A 31 -29.90 -30.03 -21.06
CA SER A 31 -28.98 -30.56 -20.06
C SER A 31 -29.00 -29.66 -18.85
N SER A 32 -29.81 -30.04 -17.85
CA SER A 32 -29.71 -29.51 -16.50
C SER A 32 -28.39 -29.96 -15.88
N GLU A 33 -27.33 -29.18 -16.06
CA GLU A 33 -26.04 -29.42 -15.39
C GLU A 33 -26.13 -29.01 -13.92
N SER A 34 -26.71 -29.90 -13.13
CA SER A 34 -26.43 -29.99 -11.70
C SER A 34 -25.07 -30.67 -11.50
N THR A 35 -23.98 -29.95 -11.76
CA THR A 35 -22.62 -30.41 -11.43
C THR A 35 -22.26 -29.92 -10.03
N GLY A 36 -21.95 -30.87 -9.16
CA GLY A 36 -21.92 -30.62 -7.72
C GLY A 36 -20.77 -29.71 -7.29
N HIS A 37 -21.07 -28.77 -6.40
CA HIS A 37 -20.11 -28.42 -5.37
C HIS A 37 -19.77 -29.71 -4.62
N ALA A 38 -18.55 -30.22 -4.82
CA ALA A 38 -17.94 -31.16 -3.88
C ALA A 38 -18.14 -30.57 -2.47
N SER A 39 -18.51 -31.41 -1.50
CA SER A 39 -18.89 -30.93 -0.16
C SER A 39 -17.66 -30.34 0.53
N LEU A 40 -17.47 -29.03 0.33
CA LEU A 40 -16.35 -28.28 0.88
C LEU A 40 -16.22 -28.61 2.37
N THR A 41 -14.99 -28.91 2.79
CA THR A 41 -14.65 -29.09 4.20
C THR A 41 -15.09 -27.87 5.01
N ARG A 42 -15.14 -28.01 6.33
CA ARG A 42 -15.57 -26.89 7.20
C ARG A 42 -14.61 -25.72 7.01
N GLU A 43 -13.33 -26.03 6.87
CA GLU A 43 -12.19 -25.15 6.67
C GLU A 43 -12.29 -24.42 5.33
N GLU A 44 -12.54 -25.14 4.23
CA GLU A 44 -12.73 -24.54 2.90
C GLU A 44 -13.98 -23.65 2.84
N ARG A 45 -15.08 -24.01 3.52
CA ARG A 45 -16.26 -23.12 3.62
C ARG A 45 -15.96 -21.85 4.38
N LEU A 46 -15.22 -21.93 5.49
CA LEU A 46 -14.82 -20.74 6.25
C LEU A 46 -13.89 -19.84 5.42
N LEU A 47 -12.93 -20.42 4.70
CA LEU A 47 -12.09 -19.71 3.74
C LEU A 47 -12.90 -19.07 2.61
N TYR A 48 -13.85 -19.80 2.02
CA TYR A 48 -14.72 -19.28 0.98
C TYR A 48 -15.57 -18.10 1.47
N TYR A 49 -16.24 -18.22 2.63
CA TYR A 49 -16.99 -17.11 3.22
C TYR A 49 -16.10 -15.93 3.63
N PHE A 50 -14.87 -16.18 4.06
CA PHE A 50 -13.92 -15.11 4.37
C PHE A 50 -13.49 -14.36 3.10
N LEU A 51 -13.15 -15.07 2.03
CA LEU A 51 -12.67 -14.51 0.76
C LEU A 51 -13.79 -13.88 -0.09
N THR A 52 -15.04 -14.34 0.06
CA THR A 52 -16.22 -13.77 -0.62
C THR A 52 -16.89 -12.63 0.14
N SER A 53 -16.43 -12.29 1.35
CA SER A 53 -16.95 -11.13 2.08
C SER A 53 -16.40 -9.82 1.50
N ASP A 54 -17.30 -8.97 1.00
CA ASP A 54 -16.97 -7.62 0.49
C ASP A 54 -16.18 -6.77 1.51
N VAL A 55 -16.41 -6.97 2.81
CA VAL A 55 -15.68 -6.29 3.89
C VAL A 55 -14.21 -6.73 3.93
N ASN A 56 -13.94 -8.02 3.77
CA ASN A 56 -12.58 -8.55 3.73
C ASN A 56 -11.88 -8.19 2.41
N PHE A 57 -12.63 -8.16 1.30
CA PHE A 57 -12.12 -7.65 0.03
C PHE A 57 -11.73 -6.17 0.13
N ALA A 58 -12.54 -5.33 0.79
CA ALA A 58 -12.21 -3.95 1.10
C ALA A 58 -10.95 -3.83 1.98
N TYR A 59 -10.78 -4.67 3.01
CA TYR A 59 -9.53 -4.70 3.79
C TYR A 59 -8.31 -5.11 2.96
N GLY A 60 -8.45 -6.08 2.05
CA GLY A 60 -7.40 -6.48 1.12
C GLY A 60 -6.97 -5.35 0.16
N LEU A 61 -7.95 -4.62 -0.38
CA LEU A 61 -7.70 -3.44 -1.21
C LEU A 61 -7.05 -2.29 -0.43
N PHE A 62 -7.50 -2.05 0.80
CA PHE A 62 -6.88 -1.10 1.72
C PHE A 62 -5.41 -1.45 2.01
N LEU A 63 -5.11 -2.70 2.38
CA LEU A 63 -3.74 -3.13 2.62
C LEU A 63 -2.88 -2.98 1.35
N LYS A 64 -3.40 -3.35 0.18
CA LYS A 64 -2.72 -3.16 -1.10
C LYS A 64 -2.42 -1.68 -1.42
N SER A 65 -3.20 -0.72 -0.91
CA SER A 65 -2.96 0.72 -1.10
C SER A 65 -2.01 1.33 -0.07
N VAL A 66 -1.75 0.63 1.03
CA VAL A 66 -0.91 1.09 2.16
C VAL A 66 0.47 0.41 2.18
N ILE A 67 0.57 -0.87 1.84
CA ILE A 67 1.82 -1.64 1.77
C ILE A 67 2.94 -0.91 0.99
N PRO A 68 2.70 -0.28 -0.19
CA PRO A 68 3.75 0.44 -0.91
C PRO A 68 4.43 1.60 -0.14
N VAL A 69 3.77 2.16 0.88
CA VAL A 69 4.38 3.16 1.78
C VAL A 69 5.46 2.53 2.65
N PHE A 70 5.22 1.32 3.14
CA PHE A 70 6.17 0.54 3.90
C PHE A 70 7.30 0.02 3.01
N ASP A 71 6.98 -0.53 1.83
CA ASP A 71 7.97 -1.09 0.90
C ASP A 71 9.04 -0.08 0.50
N LYS A 72 8.65 1.17 0.21
CA LYS A 72 9.58 2.28 -0.08
C LYS A 72 10.62 2.49 1.03
N VAL A 73 10.20 2.37 2.29
CA VAL A 73 11.04 2.59 3.47
C VAL A 73 11.84 1.34 3.80
N ASN A 74 11.22 0.17 3.76
CA ASN A 74 11.87 -1.13 3.95
C ASN A 74 13.00 -1.34 2.93
N ALA A 75 12.79 -1.02 1.65
CA ALA A 75 13.82 -1.13 0.63
C ALA A 75 15.06 -0.25 0.90
N GLN A 76 14.88 0.92 1.53
CA GLN A 76 15.99 1.77 1.98
C GLN A 76 16.65 1.22 3.26
N LEU A 77 15.87 0.73 4.22
CA LEU A 77 16.38 0.09 5.44
C LEU A 77 17.12 -1.22 5.19
N GLN A 78 16.80 -1.92 4.10
CA GLN A 78 17.41 -3.18 3.64
C GLN A 78 18.52 -2.95 2.59
N SER A 79 18.85 -1.69 2.30
CA SER A 79 19.96 -1.32 1.42
C SER A 79 21.28 -1.79 2.01
N GLN A 80 22.16 -2.35 1.16
CA GLN A 80 23.53 -2.70 1.55
C GLN A 80 24.46 -1.48 1.64
N ALA A 81 24.03 -0.32 1.12
CA ALA A 81 24.83 0.90 1.16
C ALA A 81 24.69 1.61 2.52
N PRO A 82 25.78 2.20 3.08
CA PRO A 82 25.73 2.93 4.34
C PRO A 82 25.01 4.29 4.17
N GLN A 83 23.69 4.30 4.39
CA GLN A 83 22.81 5.46 4.18
C GLN A 83 22.31 6.10 5.47
N ILE A 84 23.10 6.03 6.56
CA ILE A 84 22.70 6.53 7.89
C ILE A 84 22.35 8.03 7.90
N HIS A 85 22.99 8.82 7.04
CA HIS A 85 22.71 10.25 6.83
C HIS A 85 21.32 10.54 6.23
N LEU A 86 20.66 9.53 5.65
CA LEU A 86 19.27 9.62 5.16
C LEU A 86 18.25 9.07 6.16
N LEU A 87 18.70 8.32 7.18
CA LEU A 87 17.81 7.51 8.01
C LEU A 87 16.79 8.37 8.78
N GLN A 88 17.25 9.44 9.43
CA GLN A 88 16.37 10.31 10.22
C GLN A 88 15.28 10.98 9.35
N SER A 89 15.66 11.53 8.20
CA SER A 89 14.70 12.19 7.29
C SER A 89 13.75 11.19 6.63
N LEU A 90 14.23 9.99 6.27
CA LEU A 90 13.41 8.88 5.78
C LEU A 90 12.33 8.47 6.78
N LEU A 91 12.70 8.22 8.04
CA LEU A 91 11.77 7.76 9.07
C LEU A 91 10.76 8.85 9.49
N MET A 92 11.18 10.12 9.52
CA MET A 92 10.28 11.25 9.75
C MET A 92 9.30 11.46 8.59
N GLN A 93 9.75 11.31 7.34
CA GLN A 93 8.87 11.37 6.18
C GLN A 93 7.89 10.18 6.15
N PHE A 94 8.32 8.98 6.52
CA PHE A 94 7.44 7.81 6.64
C PHE A 94 6.29 8.03 7.63
N LEU A 95 6.59 8.56 8.82
CA LEU A 95 5.56 8.92 9.80
C LEU A 95 4.61 10.00 9.24
N ARG A 96 5.13 11.02 8.54
CA ARG A 96 4.32 12.05 7.87
C ARG A 96 3.41 11.47 6.77
N ASP A 97 3.93 10.56 5.94
CA ASP A 97 3.19 9.91 4.85
C ASP A 97 2.03 9.04 5.37
N LEU A 98 2.20 8.37 6.52
CA LEU A 98 1.12 7.63 7.19
C LEU A 98 0.08 8.56 7.81
N LEU A 99 0.52 9.56 8.59
CA LEU A 99 -0.37 10.53 9.23
C LEU A 99 -1.21 11.29 8.18
N ALA A 100 -0.66 11.63 7.01
CA ALA A 100 -1.35 12.35 5.94
C ALA A 100 -2.60 11.62 5.38
N ARG A 101 -2.68 10.29 5.59
CA ARG A 101 -3.80 9.47 5.12
C ARG A 101 -5.04 9.58 5.99
N PHE A 102 -4.89 9.90 7.28
CA PHE A 102 -6.01 9.90 8.24
C PHE A 102 -6.11 11.13 9.16
N VAL A 103 -5.09 11.99 9.22
CA VAL A 103 -5.06 13.20 10.05
C VAL A 103 -5.36 14.45 9.22
N ASN A 104 -6.09 15.40 9.82
CA ASN A 104 -6.48 16.66 9.19
C ASN A 104 -5.24 17.53 8.87
N PRO A 105 -5.16 18.18 7.69
CA PRO A 105 -4.08 19.10 7.36
C PRO A 105 -3.96 20.29 8.33
N SER A 106 -5.05 20.68 9.00
CA SER A 106 -5.05 21.71 10.05
C SER A 106 -4.24 21.27 11.29
N ALA A 107 -4.47 20.05 11.79
CA ALA A 107 -3.74 19.48 12.91
C ALA A 107 -2.25 19.28 12.60
N PHE A 108 -1.90 19.04 11.33
CA PHE A 108 -0.51 19.06 10.87
C PHE A 108 0.14 20.44 10.89
N LYS A 109 -0.55 21.46 10.35
CA LYS A 109 -0.02 22.83 10.27
C LYS A 109 0.18 23.49 11.63
N ALA A 110 -0.53 23.00 12.66
CA ALA A 110 -0.41 23.47 14.04
C ALA A 110 0.83 22.92 14.77
N CYS A 111 1.53 21.91 14.23
CA CYS A 111 2.69 21.28 14.87
C CYS A 111 3.96 21.47 14.05
N SER A 112 5.07 21.82 14.72
CA SER A 112 6.38 21.92 14.08
C SER A 112 6.93 20.55 13.70
N SER A 113 6.62 19.50 14.48
CA SER A 113 7.10 18.13 14.26
C SER A 113 5.98 17.10 14.04
N PRO A 114 6.13 16.14 13.10
CA PRO A 114 5.29 14.93 13.01
C PRO A 114 5.19 14.13 14.32
N LEU A 115 6.14 14.30 15.25
CA LEU A 115 6.13 13.66 16.57
C LEU A 115 5.15 14.27 17.56
N GLU A 116 4.71 15.51 17.34
CA GLU A 116 3.82 16.26 18.25
C GLU A 116 2.34 16.12 17.86
N VAL A 117 2.06 15.75 16.60
CA VAL A 117 0.71 15.67 16.03
C VAL A 117 -0.22 14.80 16.91
N PRO A 118 -1.31 15.36 17.48
CA PRO A 118 -2.24 14.65 18.36
C PRO A 118 -3.27 13.82 17.55
N TYR A 119 -2.79 12.79 16.85
CA TYR A 119 -3.61 11.95 15.97
C TYR A 119 -4.56 10.96 16.66
N GLN A 120 -4.36 10.72 17.96
CA GLN A 120 -5.22 9.88 18.79
C GLN A 120 -6.65 10.48 18.88
N ASP A 121 -6.76 11.81 18.90
CA ASP A 121 -8.04 12.50 18.98
C ASP A 121 -8.82 12.44 17.67
N LEU A 122 -10.05 11.92 17.72
CA LEU A 122 -10.93 11.83 16.55
C LEU A 122 -11.18 13.20 15.87
N LYS A 123 -11.16 14.30 16.63
CA LYS A 123 -11.31 15.68 16.13
C LYS A 123 -10.18 16.10 15.19
N ASN A 124 -8.99 15.56 15.40
CA ASN A 124 -7.80 15.82 14.58
C ASN A 124 -7.71 14.87 13.39
N GLN A 125 -8.57 13.85 13.32
CA GLN A 125 -8.66 12.93 12.19
C GLN A 125 -9.65 13.43 11.13
N LYS A 126 -9.40 13.03 9.89
CA LYS A 126 -10.26 13.31 8.73
C LYS A 126 -11.64 12.68 8.89
N ALA A 127 -12.65 13.24 8.21
CA ALA A 127 -13.94 12.59 8.01
C ALA A 127 -13.76 11.25 7.25
N ASN A 128 -14.76 10.38 7.21
CA ASN A 128 -14.61 9.05 6.60
C ASN A 128 -14.39 9.15 5.08
N GLU A 129 -14.99 10.16 4.48
CA GLU A 129 -15.02 10.53 3.07
C GLU A 129 -13.65 11.05 2.60
N ASP A 130 -12.92 11.71 3.50
CA ASP A 130 -11.59 12.31 3.25
C ASP A 130 -10.41 11.34 3.52
N LEU A 131 -10.68 10.12 4.03
CA LEU A 131 -9.65 9.13 4.31
C LEU A 131 -8.97 8.64 3.02
N VAL A 132 -7.64 8.64 2.99
CA VAL A 132 -6.86 8.30 1.79
C VAL A 132 -6.66 6.78 1.71
N LEU A 133 -7.71 6.08 1.26
CA LEU A 133 -7.78 4.61 1.22
C LEU A 133 -7.61 4.00 -0.19
N ALA A 134 -7.42 4.86 -1.20
CA ALA A 134 -7.54 4.63 -2.64
C ALA A 134 -8.99 4.42 -3.16
N SER A 135 -9.26 4.92 -4.37
CA SER A 135 -10.59 4.99 -4.98
C SER A 135 -11.31 3.63 -5.05
N ARG A 136 -10.61 2.59 -5.51
CA ARG A 136 -11.18 1.23 -5.62
C ARG A 136 -11.63 0.67 -4.26
N THR A 137 -10.95 1.03 -3.17
CA THR A 137 -11.36 0.65 -1.81
C THR A 137 -12.66 1.36 -1.43
N LEU A 138 -12.74 2.68 -1.69
CA LEU A 138 -13.93 3.48 -1.39
C LEU A 138 -15.16 2.95 -2.15
N SER A 139 -15.05 2.65 -3.44
CA SER A 139 -16.17 2.11 -4.23
C SER A 139 -16.71 0.77 -3.73
N VAL A 140 -15.85 -0.10 -3.17
CA VAL A 140 -16.31 -1.35 -2.51
C VAL A 140 -16.99 -1.01 -1.18
N VAL A 141 -16.39 -0.12 -0.39
CA VAL A 141 -16.93 0.31 0.91
C VAL A 141 -18.28 0.99 0.74
N GLU A 142 -18.51 1.75 -0.33
CA GLU A 142 -19.81 2.36 -0.68
C GLU A 142 -20.93 1.34 -0.90
N GLY A 143 -20.61 0.12 -1.36
CA GLY A 143 -21.56 -0.99 -1.49
C GLY A 143 -21.95 -1.68 -0.17
N LEU A 144 -21.15 -1.51 0.89
CA LEU A 144 -21.36 -2.19 2.19
C LEU A 144 -22.56 -1.63 2.97
N ARG A 145 -23.07 -2.43 3.93
CA ARG A 145 -24.10 -1.99 4.87
C ARG A 145 -23.55 -0.93 5.82
N ALA A 146 -24.42 -0.08 6.38
CA ALA A 146 -24.01 1.03 7.26
C ALA A 146 -23.16 0.58 8.46
N SER A 147 -23.51 -0.54 9.11
CA SER A 147 -22.76 -1.13 10.22
C SER A 147 -21.38 -1.67 9.80
N GLU A 148 -21.29 -2.25 8.60
CA GLU A 148 -20.04 -2.76 8.01
C GLU A 148 -19.11 -1.61 7.61
N LYS A 149 -19.64 -0.54 7.01
CA LYS A 149 -18.93 0.73 6.73
C LYS A 149 -18.34 1.32 8.01
N GLN A 150 -19.14 1.47 9.05
CA GLN A 150 -18.69 2.02 10.34
C GLN A 150 -17.59 1.14 10.96
N LYS A 151 -17.76 -0.19 10.94
CA LYS A 151 -16.74 -1.13 11.42
C LYS A 151 -15.44 -1.03 10.61
N PHE A 152 -15.53 -0.95 9.28
CA PHE A 152 -14.39 -0.79 8.38
C PHE A 152 -13.61 0.49 8.70
N PHE A 153 -14.27 1.65 8.72
CA PHE A 153 -13.60 2.93 9.00
C PHE A 153 -13.00 2.98 10.42
N SER A 154 -13.69 2.46 11.44
CA SER A 154 -13.14 2.37 12.80
C SER A 154 -11.88 1.48 12.87
N THR A 155 -11.86 0.39 12.09
CA THR A 155 -10.74 -0.56 12.03
C THR A 155 -9.55 0.05 11.29
N VAL A 156 -9.79 0.77 10.19
CA VAL A 156 -8.77 1.52 9.44
C VAL A 156 -8.13 2.62 10.30
N ARG A 157 -8.93 3.40 11.04
CA ARG A 157 -8.41 4.41 11.99
C ARG A 157 -7.57 3.77 13.09
N LYS A 158 -8.03 2.65 13.65
CA LYS A 158 -7.28 1.88 14.66
C LYS A 158 -5.96 1.36 14.10
N TYR A 159 -5.97 0.81 12.88
CA TYR A 159 -4.75 0.36 12.19
C TYR A 159 -3.73 1.51 12.11
N PHE A 160 -4.11 2.66 11.55
CA PHE A 160 -3.19 3.79 11.42
C PHE A 160 -2.69 4.32 12.76
N THR A 161 -3.56 4.41 13.78
CA THR A 161 -3.20 4.86 15.13
C THR A 161 -2.15 3.93 15.74
N VAL A 162 -2.42 2.62 15.77
CA VAL A 162 -1.49 1.60 16.31
C VAL A 162 -0.17 1.55 15.53
N THR A 163 -0.21 1.72 14.20
CA THR A 163 1.00 1.83 13.37
C THR A 163 1.83 3.05 13.76
N CYS A 164 1.21 4.22 13.91
CA CYS A 164 1.92 5.44 14.27
C CYS A 164 2.47 5.39 15.71
N ASP A 165 1.75 4.76 16.64
CA ASP A 165 2.22 4.53 18.02
C ASP A 165 3.46 3.62 18.00
N TYR A 166 3.39 2.50 17.27
CA TYR A 166 4.51 1.57 17.12
C TYR A 166 5.75 2.27 16.55
N ILE A 167 5.59 3.08 15.50
CA ILE A 167 6.67 3.88 14.91
C ILE A 167 7.25 4.87 15.93
N ARG A 168 6.41 5.65 16.63
CA ARG A 168 6.86 6.61 17.64
C ARG A 168 7.61 5.96 18.81
N HIS A 169 7.27 4.72 19.18
CA HIS A 169 7.89 3.99 20.29
C HIS A 169 9.10 3.14 19.90
N LYS A 170 9.19 2.64 18.66
CA LYS A 170 10.24 1.70 18.23
C LYS A 170 11.32 2.32 17.35
N PHE A 171 11.00 3.38 16.60
CA PHE A 171 11.99 3.98 15.69
C PHE A 171 12.80 5.06 16.42
N PRO A 172 14.10 5.22 16.11
CA PRO A 172 15.00 6.16 16.78
C PRO A 172 14.79 7.63 16.37
N LEU A 173 13.53 8.06 16.21
CA LEU A 173 13.11 9.37 15.66
C LEU A 173 13.59 10.58 16.48
N LYS A 174 14.06 10.37 17.72
CA LYS A 174 14.60 11.40 18.61
C LYS A 174 16.12 11.24 18.86
N ASN A 175 16.80 10.38 18.10
CA ASN A 175 18.23 10.12 18.30
C ASN A 175 19.07 11.28 17.73
N GLU A 176 19.86 11.94 18.59
CA GLU A 176 20.68 13.08 18.18
C GLU A 176 21.75 12.71 17.16
N THR A 177 22.40 11.55 17.28
CA THR A 177 23.43 11.09 16.33
C THR A 177 22.83 10.95 14.93
N LEU A 178 21.66 10.34 14.79
CA LEU A 178 20.96 10.23 13.50
C LEU A 178 20.48 11.59 12.97
N ASN A 179 20.14 12.53 13.87
CA ASN A 179 19.79 13.89 13.47
C ASN A 179 21.01 14.64 12.91
N LYS A 180 22.13 14.63 13.64
CA LYS A 180 23.40 15.25 13.24
C LYS A 180 23.98 14.59 11.99
N ALA A 181 23.79 13.28 11.80
CA ALA A 181 24.29 12.53 10.63
C ALA A 181 23.81 13.08 9.28
N GLN A 182 22.74 13.86 9.27
CA GLN A 182 22.25 14.57 8.07
C GLN A 182 23.29 15.56 7.49
N VAL A 183 24.31 15.97 8.26
CA VAL A 183 25.44 16.79 7.78
C VAL A 183 26.17 16.17 6.59
N ALA A 184 26.20 14.83 6.50
CA ALA A 184 26.82 14.12 5.37
C ALA A 184 25.88 13.96 4.15
N ASN A 185 24.67 14.53 4.18
CA ASN A 185 23.74 14.49 3.05
C ASN A 185 23.96 15.68 2.13
N LEU A 186 24.50 15.41 0.93
CA LEU A 186 24.80 16.41 -0.10
C LEU A 186 23.61 17.32 -0.49
N LYS A 187 22.37 16.90 -0.22
CA LYS A 187 21.16 17.70 -0.49
C LYS A 187 20.93 18.85 0.48
N PHE A 188 21.57 18.83 1.65
CA PHE A 188 21.39 19.79 2.73
C PHE A 188 22.69 20.52 3.10
N LEU A 189 23.67 20.58 2.19
CA LEU A 189 24.96 21.26 2.44
C LEU A 189 24.77 22.72 2.87
N ASN A 190 23.86 23.45 2.23
CA ASN A 190 23.57 24.86 2.55
C ASN A 190 22.87 25.04 3.91
N ASP A 191 22.21 23.99 4.42
CA ASP A 191 21.52 23.97 5.71
C ASP A 191 22.35 23.24 6.80
N ALA A 192 23.57 22.80 6.45
CA ALA A 192 24.41 22.01 7.32
C ALA A 192 25.00 22.87 8.45
N SER A 193 25.04 22.31 9.66
CA SER A 193 25.64 22.98 10.81
C SER A 193 27.03 22.43 11.09
N PHE A 194 28.01 23.33 11.26
CA PHE A 194 29.36 22.95 11.68
C PHE A 194 29.35 22.19 13.02
N THR A 195 28.42 22.51 13.93
CA THR A 195 28.23 21.79 15.19
C THR A 195 27.90 20.30 14.98
N SER A 196 27.20 19.95 13.89
CA SER A 196 26.93 18.56 13.52
C SER A 196 28.18 17.86 12.96
N LEU A 197 28.99 18.57 12.16
CA LEU A 197 30.27 18.04 11.66
C LEU A 197 31.24 17.79 12.82
N ARG A 198 31.47 18.83 13.64
CA ARG A 198 32.32 18.82 14.83
C ARG A 198 31.99 17.65 15.77
N PHE A 199 30.70 17.39 16.01
CA PHE A 199 30.27 16.23 16.82
C PHE A 199 30.81 14.89 16.30
N PHE A 200 30.84 14.66 14.99
CA PHE A 200 31.41 13.42 14.43
C PHE A 200 32.93 13.41 14.46
N VAL A 201 33.58 14.54 14.22
CA VAL A 201 35.05 14.64 14.24
C VAL A 201 35.60 14.48 15.66
N GLU A 202 34.90 15.00 16.68
CA GLU A 202 35.20 14.75 18.10
C GLU A 202 34.89 13.30 18.52
N SER A 203 33.86 12.67 17.96
CA SER A 203 33.50 11.26 18.23
C SER A 203 34.43 10.26 17.54
N PHE A 204 34.96 10.61 16.37
CA PHE A 204 35.79 9.77 15.50
C PHE A 204 37.01 10.57 15.05
N LEU A 205 38.02 10.64 15.91
CA LEU A 205 39.23 11.44 15.70
C LEU A 205 40.00 11.08 14.41
N GLU A 206 39.79 9.88 13.88
CA GLU A 206 40.33 9.40 12.59
C GLU A 206 39.77 10.14 11.38
N ILE A 207 38.65 10.86 11.53
CA ILE A 207 38.03 11.69 10.48
C ILE A 207 38.67 13.08 10.40
N LEU A 208 39.31 13.57 11.48
CA LEU A 208 39.98 14.88 11.48
C LEU A 208 41.17 14.84 10.51
N PRO A 209 41.20 15.65 9.44
CA PRO A 209 42.34 15.71 8.52
C PRO A 209 43.50 16.47 9.19
N GLN A 210 44.25 15.78 10.05
CA GLN A 210 45.33 16.37 10.84
C GLN A 210 46.71 16.12 10.18
N GLY A 211 47.47 17.20 9.95
CA GLY A 211 48.87 17.12 9.54
C GLY A 211 49.77 16.50 10.63
N LYS A 212 50.85 15.81 10.23
CA LYS A 212 51.74 15.08 11.16
C LYS A 212 52.33 15.93 12.31
N ASN A 213 52.45 17.24 12.11
CA ASN A 213 53.02 18.20 13.06
C ASN A 213 52.00 19.27 13.51
N GLU A 214 50.74 19.14 13.11
CA GLU A 214 49.66 20.10 13.39
C GLU A 214 49.01 19.76 14.73
N SER A 215 48.63 20.76 15.53
CA SER A 215 47.84 20.51 16.74
C SER A 215 46.37 20.27 16.39
N ARG A 216 45.63 19.59 17.26
CA ARG A 216 44.20 19.35 17.04
C ARG A 216 43.38 20.64 16.95
N VAL A 217 43.80 21.71 17.63
CA VAL A 217 43.10 22.99 17.61
C VAL A 217 43.25 23.64 16.24
N GLU A 218 44.48 23.71 15.71
CA GLU A 218 44.76 24.24 14.36
C GLU A 218 44.02 23.45 13.26
N ALA A 219 43.95 22.12 13.38
CA ALA A 219 43.19 21.28 12.45
C ALA A 219 41.66 21.51 12.53
N PHE A 220 41.12 21.80 13.73
CA PHE A 220 39.70 22.17 13.88
C PHE A 220 39.41 23.59 13.35
N ASP A 221 40.29 24.55 13.61
CA ASP A 221 40.16 25.92 13.11
C ASP A 221 40.22 25.95 11.57
N THR A 222 41.13 25.17 10.97
CA THR A 222 41.21 24.99 9.52
C THR A 222 39.94 24.36 8.95
N LEU A 223 39.41 23.30 9.60
CA LEU A 223 38.15 22.67 9.19
C LEU A 223 36.93 23.60 9.33
N GLU A 224 36.92 24.51 10.31
CA GLU A 224 35.88 25.53 10.46
C GLU A 224 35.93 26.56 9.32
N VAL A 225 37.12 26.96 8.89
CA VAL A 225 37.32 27.85 7.73
C VAL A 225 36.95 27.16 6.41
N GLU A 226 37.24 25.86 6.24
CA GLU A 226 36.83 25.10 5.04
C GLU A 226 35.32 24.85 4.95
N PHE A 227 34.58 24.95 6.06
CA PHE A 227 33.14 24.73 6.13
C PHE A 227 32.31 26.00 5.85
N ALA A 228 32.90 27.19 5.97
CA ALA A 228 32.23 28.49 5.93
C ALA A 228 32.01 29.06 4.51
#